data_AF-A0A2P4XUE9-F1
#
_entry.id   AF-A0A2P4XUE9-F1
#
_cell.length_a   1.000
_cell.length_b   1.000
_cell.length_c   1.000
_cell.angle_alpha   90.00
_cell.angle_beta   90.00
_cell.angle_gamma   90.00
#
_symmetry.space_group_name_H-M   'P 1'
#
loop_
_entity.id
_entity.type
_entity.pdbx_description
1 polymer ?
#
loop_
_entity_poly.entity_id
_entity_poly.type
_entity_poly.pdbx_seq_one_letter_code
_entity_poly.pdbx_strand_id
1 'polypeptide(L)'
;MKAPEVGDEDQIGSKPRSRSGQELREFLEQDPVMWILRLKQIGDPSEPVSAPFKTANHLEAAKDLLRLLKEAEMTTGAFDAEDVFGQDLKVIQTATQDLFSKLKILVGEIPQITDPVPSPPASITDRQTSSPHYA
;
A
#
# COMPACT_ATOMS: atom_id res chain seq x y z
N MET A 1 -14.20 -14.63 -56.05
CA MET A 1 -13.06 -13.74 -55.67
C MET A 1 -13.70 -12.51 -55.03
N LYS A 2 -13.36 -12.01 -53.85
CA LYS A 2 -12.24 -12.19 -52.93
C LYS A 2 -12.69 -11.48 -51.63
N ALA A 3 -12.49 -12.07 -50.47
CA ALA A 3 -12.52 -11.32 -49.21
C ALA A 3 -11.25 -10.45 -49.12
N PRO A 4 -11.27 -9.40 -48.29
CA PRO A 4 -10.34 -9.49 -47.18
C PRO A 4 -11.00 -9.24 -45.82
N GLU A 5 -10.50 -10.06 -44.92
CA GLU A 5 -10.57 -10.05 -43.47
C GLU A 5 -9.67 -8.93 -42.89
N VAL A 6 -9.91 -8.67 -41.61
CA VAL A 6 -9.00 -8.16 -40.55
C VAL A 6 -8.82 -6.65 -40.38
N GLY A 7 -9.00 -6.24 -39.12
CA GLY A 7 -8.72 -4.93 -38.58
C GLY A 7 -9.26 -4.79 -37.16
N ASP A 8 -8.91 -5.73 -36.28
CA ASP A 8 -9.08 -5.61 -34.83
C ASP A 8 -8.43 -4.32 -34.34
N GLU A 9 -9.24 -3.30 -34.04
CA GLU A 9 -8.79 -2.12 -33.31
C GLU A 9 -9.33 -2.19 -31.88
N ASP A 10 -8.54 -2.90 -31.07
CA ASP A 10 -8.33 -2.73 -29.64
C ASP A 10 -9.48 -2.05 -28.89
N GLN A 11 -10.45 -2.86 -28.48
CA GLN A 11 -11.16 -2.60 -27.24
C GLN A 11 -10.11 -2.53 -26.13
N ILE A 12 -9.66 -1.32 -25.82
CA ILE A 12 -8.89 -0.99 -24.63
C ILE A 12 -9.79 -1.30 -23.43
N GLY A 13 -9.81 -2.59 -23.09
CA GLY A 13 -10.37 -3.11 -21.87
C GLY A 13 -9.61 -2.43 -20.75
N SER A 14 -10.18 -1.34 -20.25
CA SER A 14 -9.79 -0.75 -18.99
C SER A 14 -10.07 -1.82 -17.93
N LYS A 15 -9.09 -2.68 -17.70
CA LYS A 15 -9.11 -3.66 -16.61
C LYS A 15 -9.55 -2.91 -15.36
N PRO A 16 -10.58 -3.37 -14.63
CA PRO A 16 -11.07 -2.66 -13.46
C PRO A 16 -9.91 -2.48 -12.50
N ARG A 17 -9.51 -1.22 -12.29
CA ARG A 17 -8.41 -0.87 -11.39
C ARG A 17 -8.82 -1.33 -9.99
N SER A 18 -7.98 -2.15 -9.36
CA SER A 18 -8.14 -2.59 -7.97
C SER A 18 -8.48 -1.40 -7.07
N ARG A 19 -9.37 -1.58 -6.07
CA ARG A 19 -9.84 -0.52 -5.17
C ARG A 19 -8.67 0.23 -4.51
N SER A 20 -7.63 -0.49 -4.09
CA SER A 20 -6.38 0.07 -3.54
C SER A 20 -5.68 1.05 -4.48
N GLY A 21 -5.68 0.79 -5.79
CA GLY A 21 -5.11 1.71 -6.77
C GLY A 21 -5.91 2.99 -6.91
N GLN A 22 -7.23 2.95 -6.70
CA GLN A 22 -8.08 4.15 -6.67
C GLN A 22 -7.76 4.99 -5.43
N GLU A 23 -7.68 4.36 -4.26
CA GLU A 23 -7.34 5.03 -3.00
C GLU A 23 -5.93 5.64 -2.98
N LEU A 24 -4.97 5.05 -3.70
CA LEU A 24 -3.65 5.68 -3.90
C LEU A 24 -3.79 6.94 -4.75
N ARG A 25 -4.45 6.86 -5.91
CA ARG A 25 -4.61 8.04 -6.79
C ARG A 25 -5.33 9.19 -6.10
N GLU A 26 -6.45 8.92 -5.42
CA GLU A 26 -7.18 9.95 -4.66
C GLU A 26 -6.28 10.62 -3.62
N PHE A 27 -5.44 9.84 -2.94
CA PHE A 27 -4.49 10.38 -1.97
C PHE A 27 -3.42 11.26 -2.64
N LEU A 28 -2.87 10.85 -3.78
CA LEU A 28 -1.89 11.66 -4.51
C LEU A 28 -2.48 13.00 -4.99
N GLU A 29 -3.78 13.05 -5.24
CA GLU A 29 -4.50 14.26 -5.68
C GLU A 29 -4.93 15.16 -4.52
N GLN A 30 -5.14 14.62 -3.31
CA GLN A 30 -5.71 15.36 -2.17
C GLN A 30 -4.67 15.75 -1.11
N ASP A 31 -3.65 14.94 -0.89
CA ASP A 31 -2.66 15.22 0.15
C ASP A 31 -1.80 16.44 -0.25
N PRO A 32 -1.64 17.44 0.63
CA PRO A 32 -0.89 18.65 0.31
C PRO A 32 0.55 18.40 -0.12
N VAL A 33 1.24 17.44 0.50
CA VAL A 33 2.64 17.13 0.20
C VAL A 33 2.73 16.39 -1.14
N MET A 34 1.81 15.44 -1.39
CA MET A 34 1.74 14.73 -2.67
C MET A 34 1.42 15.68 -3.83
N TRP A 35 0.55 16.66 -3.59
CA TRP A 35 0.18 17.70 -4.55
C TRP A 35 1.36 18.60 -4.91
N ILE A 36 2.12 19.09 -3.91
CA ILE A 36 3.33 19.90 -4.13
C ILE A 36 4.34 19.14 -4.97
N LEU A 37 4.57 17.87 -4.64
CA LEU A 37 5.50 17.00 -5.35
C LEU A 37 4.98 16.58 -6.74
N ARG A 38 3.70 16.82 -7.03
CA ARG A 38 3.02 16.46 -8.29
C ARG A 38 3.27 14.99 -8.66
N LEU A 39 3.12 14.13 -7.65
CA LEU A 39 3.47 12.72 -7.79
C LEU A 39 2.63 12.03 -8.84
N LYS A 40 3.29 11.19 -9.63
CA LYS A 40 2.64 10.34 -10.61
C LYS A 40 3.02 8.89 -10.36
N GLN A 41 2.02 8.03 -10.41
CA GLN A 41 2.22 6.60 -10.44
C GLN A 41 2.73 6.20 -11.84
N ILE A 42 3.94 5.65 -11.92
CA ILE A 42 4.51 5.13 -13.19
C ILE A 42 4.09 3.68 -13.43
N GLY A 43 3.78 2.92 -12.37
CA GLY A 43 3.32 1.54 -12.41
C GLY A 43 2.85 1.05 -11.04
N ASP A 44 2.49 -0.22 -10.94
CA ASP A 44 2.27 -0.86 -9.64
C ASP A 44 3.64 -1.22 -9.02
N PRO A 45 3.89 -0.93 -7.73
CA PRO A 45 5.17 -1.25 -7.12
C PRO A 45 5.39 -2.77 -7.13
N SER A 46 6.48 -3.24 -7.74
CA SER A 46 6.81 -4.66 -7.81
C SER A 46 7.58 -5.17 -6.60
N GLU A 47 8.21 -4.28 -5.85
CA GLU A 47 9.02 -4.60 -4.67
C GLU A 47 8.39 -4.02 -3.39
N PRO A 48 8.58 -4.69 -2.23
CA PRO A 48 8.20 -4.14 -0.94
C PRO A 48 8.93 -2.83 -0.64
N VAL A 49 8.19 -1.87 -0.11
CA VAL A 49 8.74 -0.60 0.37
C VAL A 49 9.07 -0.68 1.86
N SER A 50 10.05 0.10 2.29
CA SER A 50 10.47 0.18 3.69
C SER A 50 9.60 1.12 4.50
N ALA A 51 9.40 0.80 5.78
CA ALA A 51 8.69 1.68 6.69
C ALA A 51 9.42 3.04 6.85
N PRO A 52 8.67 4.16 6.93
CA PRO A 52 9.22 5.48 7.25
C PRO A 52 9.87 5.53 8.63
N PHE A 53 10.88 6.38 8.78
CA PHE A 53 11.54 6.63 10.05
C PHE A 53 10.81 7.72 10.84
N LYS A 54 10.73 7.55 12.16
CA LYS A 54 10.28 8.64 13.03
C LYS A 54 11.41 9.65 13.18
N THR A 55 11.33 10.73 12.43
CA THR A 55 12.34 11.80 12.44
C THR A 55 11.96 12.93 13.40
N ALA A 56 12.93 13.76 13.78
CA ALA A 56 12.68 14.96 14.59
C ALA A 56 13.01 16.26 13.83
N ASN A 57 13.32 16.16 12.53
CA ASN A 57 13.74 17.29 11.71
C ASN A 57 13.18 17.18 10.28
N HIS A 58 12.94 18.33 9.65
CA HIS A 58 12.30 18.42 8.33
C HIS A 58 13.14 17.80 7.21
N LEU A 59 14.46 18.00 7.23
CA LEU A 59 15.34 17.45 6.19
C LEU A 59 15.32 15.92 6.19
N GLU A 60 15.42 15.27 7.34
CA GLU A 60 15.34 13.81 7.43
C GLU A 60 13.94 13.31 7.08
N ALA A 61 12.86 14.04 7.42
CA ALA A 61 11.52 13.69 6.96
C ALA A 61 11.40 13.75 5.42
N ALA A 62 11.94 14.80 4.79
CA ALA A 62 11.95 14.95 3.34
C ALA A 62 12.82 13.89 2.66
N LYS A 63 14.00 13.58 3.20
CA LYS A 63 14.87 12.50 2.71
C LYS A 63 14.19 11.14 2.82
N ASP A 64 13.45 10.91 3.91
CA ASP A 64 12.70 9.68 4.10
C ASP A 64 11.57 9.52 3.08
N LEU A 65 10.83 10.59 2.81
CA LEU A 65 9.84 10.64 1.74
C LEU A 65 10.47 10.35 0.37
N LEU A 66 11.56 11.02 0.01
CA LEU A 66 12.25 10.81 -1.27
C LEU A 66 12.79 9.38 -1.41
N ARG A 67 13.29 8.79 -0.33
CA ARG A 67 13.69 7.38 -0.30
C ARG A 67 12.50 6.47 -0.61
N LEU A 68 11.37 6.67 0.05
CA LEU A 68 10.16 5.88 -0.17
C LEU A 68 9.67 5.99 -1.63
N LEU A 69 9.68 7.20 -2.20
CA LEU A 69 9.33 7.42 -3.60
C LEU A 69 10.24 6.66 -4.56
N LYS A 70 11.55 6.64 -4.27
CA LYS A 70 12.53 5.87 -5.06
C LYS A 70 12.26 4.37 -4.98
N GLU A 71 12.01 3.83 -3.79
CA GLU A 71 11.70 2.40 -3.58
C GLU A 71 10.39 2.01 -4.29
N ALA A 72 9.41 2.91 -4.33
CA ALA A 72 8.14 2.71 -5.00
C ALA A 72 8.17 2.98 -6.52
N GLU A 73 9.34 3.28 -7.09
CA GLU A 73 9.52 3.68 -8.49
C GLU A 73 8.60 4.84 -8.92
N MET A 74 8.30 5.75 -7.99
CA MET A 74 7.47 6.93 -8.21
C MET A 74 8.32 8.12 -8.65
N THR A 75 7.78 8.94 -9.56
CA THR A 75 8.40 10.22 -9.93
C THR A 75 7.62 11.41 -9.43
N THR A 76 8.36 12.42 -9.00
CA THR A 76 7.85 13.77 -8.75
C THR A 76 7.80 14.56 -10.05
N GLY A 77 6.89 15.54 -10.13
CA GLY A 77 7.02 16.61 -11.11
C GLY A 77 8.10 17.63 -10.71
N ALA A 78 8.19 18.73 -11.44
CA ALA A 78 8.89 19.92 -10.94
C ALA A 78 8.11 20.49 -9.75
N PHE A 79 8.81 20.73 -8.65
CA PHE A 79 8.27 21.30 -7.40
C PHE A 79 9.27 22.29 -6.80
N ASP A 80 8.77 23.20 -5.97
CA ASP A 80 9.58 24.10 -5.17
C ASP A 80 9.92 23.41 -3.83
N ALA A 81 11.20 23.38 -3.44
CA ALA A 81 11.59 22.74 -2.20
C ALA A 81 11.06 23.54 -1.01
N GLU A 82 10.98 24.85 -1.12
CA GLU A 82 10.48 25.77 -0.12
C GLU A 82 9.01 25.47 0.23
N ASP A 83 8.20 25.01 -0.74
CA ASP A 83 6.82 24.58 -0.49
C ASP A 83 6.76 23.29 0.36
N VAL A 84 7.70 22.36 0.16
CA VAL A 84 7.79 21.13 0.96
C VAL A 84 8.35 21.43 2.36
N PHE A 85 9.39 22.24 2.45
CA PHE A 85 10.03 22.60 3.73
C PHE A 85 9.21 23.62 4.54
N GLY A 86 8.30 24.35 3.89
CA GLY A 86 7.33 25.23 4.52
C GLY A 86 6.23 24.48 5.28
N GLN A 87 6.06 23.18 5.02
CA GLN A 87 5.07 22.35 5.68
C GLN A 87 5.54 21.91 7.05
N ASP A 88 4.59 21.84 7.99
CA ASP A 88 4.85 21.33 9.33
C ASP A 88 5.46 19.92 9.26
N LEU A 89 6.49 19.66 10.08
CA LEU A 89 7.15 18.36 10.17
C LEU A 89 6.15 17.20 10.27
N LYS A 90 5.09 17.38 11.07
CA LYS A 90 4.04 16.38 11.25
C LYS A 90 3.27 16.10 9.97
N VAL A 91 3.02 17.12 9.14
CA VAL A 91 2.32 16.97 7.86
C VAL A 91 3.16 16.11 6.91
N ILE A 92 4.47 16.38 6.80
CA ILE A 92 5.38 15.57 5.98
C ILE A 92 5.43 14.12 6.48
N GLN A 93 5.52 13.92 7.80
CA GLN A 93 5.56 12.59 8.42
C GLN A 93 4.27 11.81 8.19
N THR A 94 3.11 12.43 8.41
CA THR A 94 1.81 11.82 8.18
C THR A 94 1.63 11.46 6.72
N ALA A 95 1.93 12.37 5.79
CA ALA A 95 1.85 12.11 4.36
C ALA A 95 2.77 10.94 3.94
N THR A 96 3.99 10.88 4.48
CA THR A 96 4.93 9.77 4.21
C THR A 96 4.40 8.43 4.74
N GLN A 97 3.80 8.41 5.94
CA GLN A 97 3.23 7.21 6.54
C GLN A 97 1.97 6.73 5.80
N ASP A 98 1.11 7.65 5.38
CA ASP A 98 -0.10 7.36 4.63
C ASP A 98 0.24 6.82 3.24
N LEU A 99 1.24 7.42 2.58
CA LEU A 99 1.78 6.92 1.31
C LEU A 99 2.29 5.47 1.47
N PHE A 100 3.14 5.23 2.48
CA PHE A 100 3.67 3.89 2.77
C PHE A 100 2.54 2.87 2.97
N SER A 101 1.51 3.24 3.75
CA SER A 101 0.38 2.35 4.05
C SER A 101 -0.39 1.95 2.79
N LYS A 102 -0.56 2.88 1.85
CA LYS A 102 -1.22 2.62 0.56
C LYS A 102 -0.35 1.76 -0.36
N LEU A 103 0.96 2.03 -0.42
CA LEU A 103 1.91 1.24 -1.21
C LEU A 103 2.01 -0.21 -0.72
N LYS A 104 2.04 -0.41 0.60
CA LYS A 104 2.04 -1.73 1.24
C LYS A 104 0.88 -2.61 0.76
N ILE A 105 -0.33 -2.05 0.72
CA ILE A 105 -1.53 -2.76 0.23
C ILE A 105 -1.39 -3.15 -1.26
N LEU A 106 -0.76 -2.29 -2.08
CA LEU A 106 -0.58 -2.55 -3.51
C LEU A 106 0.41 -3.67 -3.81
N VAL A 107 1.48 -3.80 -3.02
CA VAL A 107 2.46 -4.90 -3.14
C VAL A 107 1.86 -6.25 -2.72
N GLY A 108 0.63 -6.26 -2.21
CA GLY A 108 -0.03 -7.47 -1.72
C GLY A 108 0.35 -7.81 -0.28
N GLU A 109 1.00 -6.89 0.44
CA GLU A 109 1.07 -6.96 1.90
C GLU A 109 -0.30 -6.54 2.43
N ILE A 110 -1.20 -7.51 2.51
CA ILE A 110 -2.51 -7.37 3.14
C ILE A 110 -2.27 -6.74 4.53
N PRO A 111 -2.94 -5.63 4.89
CA PRO A 111 -2.90 -5.12 6.25
C PRO A 111 -3.22 -6.28 7.17
N GLN A 112 -2.33 -6.58 8.12
CA GLN A 112 -2.63 -7.54 9.17
C GLN A 112 -3.79 -6.93 9.96
N ILE A 113 -5.02 -7.27 9.56
CA ILE A 113 -6.19 -7.03 10.37
C ILE A 113 -5.95 -7.92 11.59
N THR A 114 -5.53 -7.31 12.69
CA THR A 114 -5.51 -7.97 14.00
C THR A 114 -6.97 -8.19 14.41
N ASP A 115 -7.65 -9.11 13.73
CA ASP A 115 -8.87 -9.68 14.25
C ASP A 115 -8.41 -10.74 15.27
N PRO A 116 -8.75 -10.61 16.56
CA PRO A 116 -8.46 -11.66 17.52
C PRO A 116 -9.32 -12.87 17.15
N VAL A 117 -8.76 -13.79 16.37
CA VAL A 117 -9.36 -15.11 16.13
C VAL A 117 -9.66 -15.70 17.51
N PRO A 118 -10.94 -15.93 17.87
CA PRO A 118 -11.26 -16.60 19.10
C PRO A 118 -10.75 -18.04 18.98
N SER A 119 -9.78 -18.41 19.81
CA SER A 119 -9.34 -19.81 19.91
C SER A 119 -10.54 -20.72 20.17
N PRO A 120 -10.68 -21.85 19.46
CA PRO A 120 -11.76 -22.79 19.75
C PRO A 120 -11.61 -23.31 21.19
N PRO A 121 -12.72 -23.49 21.93
CA PRO A 121 -12.65 -24.05 23.27
C PRO A 121 -12.06 -25.47 23.19
N ALA A 122 -11.05 -25.73 24.02
CA ALA A 122 -10.47 -27.05 24.16
C ALA A 122 -11.57 -28.04 24.58
N SER A 123 -11.96 -28.93 23.67
CA SER A 123 -12.92 -30.01 23.96
C SER A 123 -12.24 -31.01 24.90
N ILE A 124 -12.54 -30.87 26.19
CA ILE A 124 -12.12 -31.81 27.23
C ILE A 124 -12.82 -33.14 26.93
N THR A 125 -12.11 -34.08 26.31
CA THR A 125 -12.59 -35.44 26.11
C THR A 125 -12.40 -36.19 27.42
N ASP A 126 -13.41 -36.14 28.29
CA ASP A 126 -13.53 -37.10 29.39
C ASP A 126 -13.94 -38.45 28.79
N ARG A 127 -13.01 -39.40 28.79
CA ARG A 127 -13.25 -40.80 28.45
C ARG A 127 -13.02 -41.63 29.70
N GLN A 128 -14.02 -41.69 30.58
CA GLN A 128 -14.14 -42.79 31.54
C GLN A 128 -14.86 -43.97 30.89
N THR A 129 -14.09 -44.98 30.49
CA THR A 129 -14.52 -46.36 30.23
C THR A 129 -13.21 -47.18 30.24
N SER A 130 -13.03 -48.33 30.88
CA SER A 130 -13.93 -49.35 31.40
C SER A 130 -13.13 -50.19 32.40
N SER A 131 -13.79 -50.72 33.44
CA SER A 131 -13.34 -51.93 34.14
C SER A 131 -13.46 -53.13 33.17
N PRO A 132 -12.63 -54.18 33.26
CA PRO A 132 -13.14 -55.39 33.91
C PRO A 132 -12.11 -56.24 34.70
N HIS A 133 -12.69 -56.98 35.65
CA HIS A 133 -12.17 -58.14 36.36
C HIS A 133 -11.63 -59.26 35.46
N TYR A 134 -10.62 -60.00 35.94
CA TYR A 134 -10.57 -61.47 35.83
C TYR A 134 -10.00 -62.08 37.11
N ALA A 135 -10.44 -63.31 37.37
CA ALA A 135 -10.41 -64.10 38.60
C ALA A 135 -9.02 -64.55 39.09
#